data_AF-A0A849WF69-F1
#
_entry.id   AF-A0A849WF69-F1
#
_cell.length_a   1.000
_cell.length_b   1.000
_cell.length_c   1.000
_cell.angle_alpha   90.00
_cell.angle_beta   90.00
_cell.angle_gamma   90.00
#
_symmetry.space_group_name_H-M   'P 1'
#
loop_
_entity.id
_entity.type
_entity.pdbx_description
1 polymer ?
#
loop_
_entity_poly.entity_id
_entity_poly.type
_entity_poly.pdbx_seq_one_letter_code
_entity_poly.pdbx_strand_id
1 'polypeptide(L)'
;MSKKSSEEQKEKKKRGFLGYLWLLFLVLLLLLAMSTGFFYWKKDLVTSYALELYAKRLSYVMTSPEYYHPGTEGQATAEEVFTSFKVLVDAYREAPTKEWQGAFVKLQEQIHKIFEDNKVLPKELDDFRKEVKTTAESIK
;
A
#
# COMPACT_ATOMS: atom_id res chain seq x y z
N MET A 1 26.70 68.12 19.81
CA MET A 1 25.83 67.75 18.67
C MET A 1 26.06 66.28 18.35
N SER A 2 24.97 65.50 18.44
CA SER A 2 24.65 64.17 17.89
C SER A 2 25.73 63.12 17.60
N LYS A 3 25.67 62.06 18.43
CA LYS A 3 25.94 60.63 18.19
C LYS A 3 26.03 60.19 16.72
N LYS A 4 27.04 59.37 16.38
CA LYS A 4 26.82 58.16 15.55
C LYS A 4 27.61 56.97 16.09
N SER A 5 26.88 56.18 16.86
CA SER A 5 27.12 54.79 17.25
C SER A 5 27.59 53.97 16.05
N SER A 6 28.90 53.70 16.01
CA SER A 6 29.48 52.62 15.23
C SER A 6 29.35 51.36 16.07
N GLU A 7 28.22 50.68 16.00
CA GLU A 7 28.11 49.26 16.35
C GLU A 7 26.68 48.78 16.04
N GLU A 8 26.59 47.59 15.47
CA GLU A 8 25.37 46.80 15.27
C GLU A 8 24.38 47.19 14.17
N GLN A 9 24.85 47.46 12.96
CA GLN A 9 24.09 46.97 11.80
C GLN A 9 24.39 45.48 11.62
N LYS A 10 23.64 44.63 12.33
CA LYS A 10 23.51 43.20 11.99
C LYS A 10 22.92 43.14 10.57
N GLU A 11 23.78 43.10 9.56
CA GLU A 11 23.38 42.77 8.19
C GLU A 11 22.65 41.43 8.22
N LYS A 12 21.32 41.47 8.08
CA LYS A 12 20.53 40.29 7.79
C LYS A 12 20.98 39.79 6.42
N LYS A 13 21.89 38.81 6.38
CA LYS A 13 22.28 38.09 5.16
C LYS A 13 21.01 37.72 4.40
N LYS A 14 20.75 38.40 3.27
CA LYS A 14 19.64 38.04 2.37
C LYS A 14 19.96 36.63 1.85
N ARG A 15 19.16 35.64 2.26
CA ARG A 15 19.26 34.29 1.71
C ARG A 15 19.02 34.39 0.20
N GLY A 16 20.04 34.08 -0.59
CA GLY A 16 19.91 33.98 -2.04
C GLY A 16 19.01 32.79 -2.43
N PHE A 17 18.70 32.68 -3.73
CA PHE A 17 17.88 31.59 -4.29
C PHE A 17 18.31 30.19 -3.80
N LEU A 18 19.62 29.93 -3.77
CA LEU A 18 20.19 28.68 -3.27
C LEU A 18 19.88 28.42 -1.78
N GLY A 19 19.78 29.47 -0.97
CA GLY A 19 19.43 29.38 0.44
C GLY A 19 17.96 29.07 0.67
N TYR A 20 17.05 29.53 -0.20
CA TYR A 20 15.63 29.13 -0.17
C TYR A 20 15.45 27.70 -0.67
N LEU A 21 16.19 27.30 -1.71
CA LEU A 21 16.19 25.93 -2.23
C LEU A 21 16.68 24.94 -1.15
N TRP A 22 17.74 25.28 -0.43
CA TRP A 22 18.25 24.50 0.69
C TRP A 22 17.24 24.41 1.85
N LEU A 23 16.52 25.51 2.14
CA LEU A 23 15.47 25.50 3.15
C LEU A 23 14.30 24.59 2.75
N LEU A 24 13.89 24.63 1.49
CA LEU A 24 12.88 23.72 0.92
C LEU A 24 13.31 22.25 1.05
N PHE A 25 14.58 21.96 0.72
CA PHE A 25 15.13 20.63 0.86
C PHE A 25 15.12 20.14 2.32
N LEU A 26 15.51 21.00 3.28
CA LEU A 26 15.44 20.67 4.70
C LEU A 26 14.00 20.44 5.18
N VAL A 27 13.05 21.25 4.72
CA VAL A 27 11.62 21.05 5.02
C VAL A 27 11.13 19.71 4.45
N LEU A 28 11.53 19.37 3.22
CA LEU A 28 11.23 18.08 2.60
C LEU A 28 11.80 16.92 3.42
N LEU A 29 13.07 16.99 3.83
CA LEU A 29 13.69 15.98 4.69
C LEU A 29 12.95 15.84 6.02
N LEU A 30 12.54 16.96 6.63
CA LEU A 30 11.81 16.94 7.90
C LEU A 30 10.42 16.30 7.73
N LEU A 31 9.72 16.63 6.65
CA LEU A 31 8.45 15.99 6.29
C LEU A 31 8.64 14.49 6.05
N LEU A 32 9.74 14.08 5.41
CA LEU A 32 10.06 12.68 5.15
C LEU A 32 10.40 11.92 6.45
N ALA A 33 11.11 12.56 7.38
CA ALA A 33 11.38 12.00 8.70
C ALA A 33 10.10 11.87 9.54
N MET A 34 9.21 12.87 9.49
CA MET A 34 7.92 12.80 10.16
C MET A 34 7.01 11.73 9.55
N SER A 35 6.98 11.61 8.23
CA SER A 35 6.17 10.59 7.55
C SER A 35 6.69 9.20 7.88
N THR A 36 8.00 8.95 7.78
CA THR A 36 8.61 7.65 8.15
C THR A 36 8.36 7.30 9.62
N GLY A 37 8.48 8.27 10.54
CA GLY A 37 8.12 8.08 11.94
C GLY A 37 6.64 7.76 12.15
N PHE A 38 5.74 8.45 11.44
CA PHE A 38 4.31 8.17 11.46
C PHE A 38 3.97 6.78 10.89
N PHE A 39 4.60 6.40 9.78
CA PHE A 39 4.46 5.09 9.17
C PHE A 39 4.95 3.97 10.09
N TYR A 40 6.03 4.20 10.84
CA TYR A 40 6.52 3.25 11.82
C TYR A 40 5.58 3.11 13.01
N TRP A 41 5.02 4.23 13.51
CA TRP A 41 4.07 4.22 14.63
C TRP A 41 2.74 3.56 14.27
N LYS A 42 2.26 3.75 13.04
CA LYS A 42 0.99 3.17 12.55
C LYS A 42 1.22 2.03 11.56
N LYS A 43 2.30 1.25 11.73
CA LYS A 43 2.69 0.17 10.81
C LYS A 43 1.55 -0.78 10.48
N ASP A 44 0.80 -1.25 11.48
CA ASP A 44 -0.28 -2.22 11.26
C ASP A 44 -1.45 -1.61 10.49
N LEU A 45 -1.82 -0.37 10.86
CA LEU A 45 -2.87 0.36 10.17
C LEU A 45 -2.49 0.61 8.69
N VAL A 46 -1.28 1.09 8.45
CA VAL A 46 -0.73 1.35 7.11
C VAL A 46 -0.69 0.07 6.30
N THR A 47 -0.22 -1.03 6.90
CA THR A 47 -0.17 -2.33 6.23
C THR A 47 -1.57 -2.81 5.85
N SER A 48 -2.57 -2.63 6.72
CA SER A 48 -3.96 -2.98 6.39
C SER A 48 -4.52 -2.18 5.21
N TYR A 49 -4.21 -0.88 5.11
CA TYR A 49 -4.61 -0.06 3.96
C TYR A 49 -3.87 -0.45 2.69
N ALA A 50 -2.57 -0.77 2.79
CA ALA A 50 -1.80 -1.27 1.66
C ALA A 50 -2.34 -2.60 1.15
N LEU A 51 -2.70 -3.52 2.06
CA LEU A 51 -3.33 -4.80 1.73
C LEU A 51 -4.71 -4.60 1.09
N GLU A 52 -5.53 -3.66 1.59
CA GLU A 52 -6.83 -3.34 0.97
C GLU A 52 -6.67 -2.79 -0.45
N LEU A 53 -5.73 -1.86 -0.66
CA LEU A 53 -5.43 -1.31 -1.98
C LEU A 53 -4.93 -2.40 -2.93
N TYR A 54 -4.05 -3.27 -2.45
CA TYR A 54 -3.54 -4.40 -3.20
C TYR A 54 -4.67 -5.37 -3.59
N ALA A 55 -5.51 -5.76 -2.63
CA ALA A 55 -6.67 -6.61 -2.85
C ALA A 55 -7.64 -6.01 -3.90
N LYS A 56 -7.89 -4.70 -3.83
CA LYS A 56 -8.72 -4.00 -4.80
C LYS A 56 -8.08 -4.00 -6.19
N ARG A 57 -6.78 -3.71 -6.30
CA ARG A 57 -6.08 -3.75 -7.59
C ARG A 57 -6.09 -5.16 -8.18
N LEU A 58 -5.81 -6.16 -7.35
CA LEU A 58 -5.76 -7.55 -7.77
C LEU A 58 -7.12 -8.01 -8.28
N SER A 59 -8.23 -7.65 -7.62
CA SER A 59 -9.57 -8.02 -8.09
C SER A 59 -9.86 -7.47 -9.49
N TYR A 60 -9.50 -6.22 -9.76
CA TYR A 60 -9.65 -5.65 -11.10
C TYR A 60 -8.78 -6.32 -12.16
N VAL A 61 -7.55 -6.69 -11.82
CA VAL A 61 -6.64 -7.36 -12.76
C VAL A 61 -7.13 -8.77 -13.07
N MET A 62 -7.51 -9.53 -12.04
CA MET A 62 -7.99 -10.90 -12.18
C MET A 62 -9.33 -11.03 -12.91
N THR A 63 -10.13 -9.96 -12.96
CA THR A 63 -11.39 -9.90 -13.71
C THR A 63 -11.31 -8.99 -14.93
N SER A 64 -10.11 -8.57 -15.35
CA SER A 64 -9.98 -7.68 -16.51
C SER A 64 -10.21 -8.48 -17.80
N PRO A 65 -10.75 -7.86 -18.87
CA PRO A 65 -10.93 -8.55 -20.15
C PRO A 65 -9.64 -9.08 -20.79
N GLU A 66 -8.48 -8.57 -20.36
CA GLU A 66 -7.16 -8.98 -20.84
C GLU A 66 -6.79 -10.39 -20.36
N TYR A 67 -7.11 -10.71 -19.10
CA TYR A 67 -6.77 -11.99 -18.46
C TYR A 67 -8.00 -12.89 -18.28
N TYR A 68 -9.18 -12.30 -18.15
CA TYR A 68 -10.46 -12.94 -17.84
C TYR A 68 -11.42 -12.76 -19.03
N HIS A 69 -11.48 -13.77 -19.90
CA HIS A 69 -12.17 -13.65 -21.19
C HIS A 69 -13.67 -13.41 -21.01
N PRO A 70 -14.23 -12.27 -21.45
CA PRO A 70 -15.67 -12.01 -21.36
C PRO A 70 -16.46 -12.98 -22.25
N GLY A 71 -17.32 -13.82 -21.65
CA GLY A 71 -18.21 -14.72 -22.40
C GLY A 71 -18.38 -16.15 -21.86
N THR A 72 -17.66 -16.53 -20.81
CA THR A 72 -17.89 -17.81 -20.11
C THR A 72 -18.97 -17.66 -19.05
N GLU A 73 -19.96 -18.55 -18.98
CA GLU A 73 -20.90 -18.59 -17.86
C GLU A 73 -20.15 -18.78 -16.53
N GLY A 74 -20.58 -18.08 -15.45
CA GLY A 74 -19.95 -18.16 -14.12
C GLY A 74 -18.88 -17.11 -13.80
N GLN A 75 -18.89 -15.95 -14.46
CA GLN A 75 -17.92 -14.89 -14.21
C GLN A 75 -18.14 -14.17 -12.88
N ALA A 76 -17.17 -14.30 -11.96
CA ALA A 76 -17.11 -13.46 -10.78
C ALA A 76 -16.82 -12.00 -11.15
N THR A 77 -17.51 -11.07 -10.50
CA THR A 77 -17.26 -9.63 -10.67
C THR A 77 -16.06 -9.18 -9.84
N ALA A 78 -15.45 -8.05 -10.22
CA ALA A 78 -14.34 -7.46 -9.45
C ALA A 78 -14.73 -7.18 -7.99
N GLU A 79 -16.00 -6.89 -7.72
CA GLU A 79 -16.54 -6.65 -6.38
C GLU A 79 -16.68 -7.94 -5.56
N GLU A 80 -17.14 -9.03 -6.17
CA GLU A 80 -17.22 -10.34 -5.53
C GLU A 80 -15.84 -10.90 -5.18
N VAL A 81 -14.87 -10.71 -6.09
CA VAL A 81 -13.47 -11.09 -5.88
C VAL A 81 -12.84 -10.22 -4.78
N PHE A 82 -13.06 -8.90 -4.82
CA PHE A 82 -12.57 -7.99 -3.77
C PHE A 82 -13.14 -8.36 -2.40
N THR A 83 -14.43 -8.68 -2.32
CA THR A 83 -15.08 -9.08 -1.06
C THR A 83 -14.43 -10.32 -0.46
N SER A 84 -14.04 -11.30 -1.29
CA SER A 84 -13.29 -12.47 -0.82
C SER A 84 -11.92 -12.10 -0.25
N PHE A 85 -11.16 -11.22 -0.92
CA PHE A 85 -9.89 -10.73 -0.39
C PHE A 85 -10.04 -9.87 0.86
N LYS A 86 -11.14 -9.11 0.97
CA LYS A 86 -11.41 -8.25 2.11
C LYS A 86 -11.49 -9.05 3.42
N VAL A 87 -11.96 -10.30 3.38
CA VAL A 87 -11.96 -11.20 4.55
C VAL A 87 -10.54 -11.38 5.12
N LEU A 88 -9.54 -11.53 4.25
CA LEU A 88 -8.13 -11.64 4.67
C LEU A 88 -7.61 -10.31 5.25
N VAL A 89 -7.96 -9.18 4.63
CA VAL A 89 -7.58 -7.84 5.13
C VAL A 89 -8.19 -7.57 6.51
N ASP A 90 -9.46 -7.92 6.70
CA ASP A 90 -10.16 -7.73 7.97
C ASP A 90 -9.60 -8.68 9.04
N ALA A 91 -9.25 -9.92 8.68
CA ALA A 91 -8.54 -10.83 9.59
C ALA A 91 -7.16 -10.27 10.02
N TYR A 92 -6.41 -9.65 9.09
CA TYR A 92 -5.18 -8.93 9.43
C TYR A 92 -5.42 -7.76 10.38
N ARG A 93 -6.49 -6.98 10.17
CA ARG A 93 -6.85 -5.86 11.05
C ARG A 93 -7.21 -6.30 12.46
N GLU A 94 -7.89 -7.44 12.59
CA GLU A 94 -8.26 -8.01 13.88
C GLU A 94 -7.02 -8.53 14.65
N ALA A 95 -6.06 -9.14 13.96
CA ALA A 95 -4.90 -9.77 14.59
C ALA A 95 -3.56 -9.50 13.87
N PRO A 96 -3.07 -8.25 13.81
CA PRO A 96 -1.90 -7.88 12.99
C PRO A 96 -0.58 -8.43 13.51
N THR A 97 -0.52 -8.84 14.77
CA THR A 97 0.70 -9.35 15.43
C THR A 97 0.97 -10.84 15.18
N LYS A 98 0.06 -11.55 14.50
CA LYS A 98 0.25 -12.96 14.12
C LYS A 98 1.27 -13.12 12.99
N GLU A 99 1.72 -14.36 12.77
CA GLU A 99 2.67 -14.68 11.71
C GLU A 99 2.01 -14.71 10.33
N TRP A 100 1.81 -13.53 9.74
CA TRP A 100 1.18 -13.38 8.42
C TRP A 100 2.11 -13.68 7.24
N GLN A 101 3.42 -13.68 7.45
CA GLN A 101 4.40 -13.76 6.36
C GLN A 101 4.26 -15.05 5.55
N GLY A 102 4.15 -16.22 6.22
CA GLY A 102 4.00 -17.50 5.54
C GLY A 102 2.73 -17.57 4.69
N ALA A 103 1.63 -17.02 5.21
CA ALA A 103 0.35 -16.93 4.51
C ALA A 103 0.44 -16.05 3.26
N PHE A 104 1.05 -14.86 3.37
CA PHE A 104 1.22 -13.96 2.23
C PHE A 104 2.15 -14.55 1.17
N VAL A 105 3.22 -15.24 1.56
CA VAL A 105 4.10 -15.94 0.60
C VAL A 105 3.32 -17.00 -0.17
N LYS A 106 2.56 -17.84 0.52
CA LYS A 106 1.75 -18.90 -0.11
C LYS A 106 0.71 -18.34 -1.08
N LEU A 107 -0.01 -17.28 -0.70
CA LEU A 107 -0.97 -16.61 -1.57
C LEU A 107 -0.30 -15.97 -2.78
N GLN A 108 0.88 -15.36 -2.59
CA GLN A 108 1.65 -14.77 -3.68
C GLN A 108 2.11 -15.81 -4.69
N GLU A 109 2.55 -16.99 -4.24
CA GLU A 109 2.90 -18.11 -5.13
C GLU A 109 1.70 -18.58 -5.96
N GLN A 110 0.51 -18.63 -5.37
CA GLN A 110 -0.71 -18.97 -6.11
C GLN A 110 -1.09 -17.92 -7.15
N ILE A 111 -0.98 -16.64 -6.80
CA ILE A 111 -1.21 -15.55 -7.77
C ILE A 111 -0.26 -15.72 -8.97
N HIS A 112 1.03 -15.99 -8.74
CA HIS A 112 1.98 -16.21 -9.83
C HIS A 112 1.58 -17.38 -10.73
N LYS A 113 1.10 -18.49 -10.15
CA LYS A 113 0.62 -19.64 -10.92
C LYS A 113 -0.60 -19.31 -11.77
N ILE A 114 -1.57 -18.58 -11.22
CA ILE A 114 -2.78 -18.16 -11.95
C ILE A 114 -2.44 -17.23 -13.12
N PHE A 115 -1.36 -16.44 -13.02
CA PHE A 115 -0.92 -15.55 -14.08
C PHE A 115 0.18 -16.15 -14.99
N GLU A 116 0.56 -17.42 -14.82
CA GLU A 116 1.68 -18.03 -15.55
C GLU A 116 1.45 -18.07 -17.07
N ASP A 117 0.21 -18.35 -17.49
CA ASP A 117 -0.20 -18.39 -18.89
C ASP A 117 -0.90 -17.10 -19.37
N ASN A 118 -0.90 -16.06 -18.52
CA ASN A 118 -1.63 -14.80 -18.69
C ASN A 118 -3.15 -15.00 -18.92
N LYS A 119 -3.74 -16.08 -18.42
CA LYS A 119 -5.18 -16.33 -18.51
C LYS A 119 -5.71 -16.82 -17.18
N VAL A 120 -6.65 -16.07 -16.62
CA VAL A 120 -7.30 -16.43 -15.36
C VAL A 120 -8.52 -17.28 -15.69
N LEU A 121 -8.51 -18.58 -15.36
CA LEU A 121 -9.69 -19.42 -15.53
C LEU A 121 -10.70 -19.18 -14.39
N PRO A 122 -12.03 -19.19 -14.65
CA PRO A 122 -13.04 -19.02 -13.60
C PRO A 122 -12.88 -19.99 -12.42
N LYS A 123 -12.49 -21.23 -12.70
CA LYS A 123 -12.24 -22.26 -11.68
C LYS A 123 -11.03 -21.92 -10.81
N GLU A 124 -9.93 -21.46 -11.41
CA GLU A 124 -8.72 -21.07 -10.67
C GLU A 124 -8.98 -19.87 -9.77
N LEU A 125 -9.78 -18.91 -10.26
CA LEU A 125 -10.21 -17.77 -9.48
C LEU A 125 -11.11 -18.19 -8.30
N ASP A 126 -12.04 -19.11 -8.51
CA ASP A 126 -12.91 -19.62 -7.45
C ASP A 126 -12.13 -20.43 -6.39
N ASP A 127 -11.23 -21.30 -6.84
CA ASP A 127 -10.34 -22.08 -5.96
C ASP A 127 -9.43 -21.15 -5.16
N PHE A 128 -8.89 -20.10 -5.78
CA PHE A 128 -8.08 -19.09 -5.09
C PHE A 128 -8.89 -18.31 -4.04
N ARG A 129 -10.13 -17.92 -4.35
CA ARG A 129 -11.01 -17.25 -3.38
C ARG A 129 -11.31 -18.11 -2.15
N LYS A 130 -11.50 -19.42 -2.35
CA LYS A 130 -11.67 -20.37 -1.24
C LYS A 130 -10.41 -20.44 -0.38
N GLU A 131 -9.24 -20.56 -1.00
CA GLU A 131 -7.97 -20.61 -0.27
C GLU A 131 -7.72 -19.34 0.54
N VAL A 132 -8.02 -18.15 0.00
CA VAL A 132 -7.94 -16.87 0.71
C VAL A 132 -8.80 -16.91 1.98
N LYS A 133 -10.03 -17.41 1.86
CA LYS A 133 -10.95 -17.53 3.00
C LYS A 133 -10.43 -18.53 4.03
N THR A 134 -9.99 -19.72 3.60
CA THR A 134 -9.40 -20.74 4.48
C THR A 134 -8.14 -20.21 5.18
N THR A 135 -7.29 -19.47 4.47
CA THR A 135 -6.10 -18.85 5.02
C THR A 135 -6.47 -17.83 6.09
N ALA A 136 -7.43 -16.94 5.81
CA ALA A 136 -7.93 -15.97 6.77
C ALA A 136 -8.49 -16.64 8.03
N GLU A 137 -9.24 -17.74 7.88
CA GLU A 137 -9.80 -18.50 9.01
C GLU A 137 -8.72 -19.23 9.82
N SER A 138 -7.69 -19.78 9.17
CA SER A 138 -6.61 -20.51 9.85
C SER A 138 -5.71 -19.61 10.71
N ILE A 139 -5.69 -18.31 10.42
CA ILE A 139 -4.88 -17.31 11.12
C ILE A 139 -5.74 -16.53 12.11
N LYS A 140 -7.07 -16.65 12.12
CA LYS A 140 -7.93 -16.08 13.19
C LYS A 140 -7.71 -16.81 14.52
#